data_AF-A0A950MQ43-F1
#
_entry.id   AF-A0A950MQ43-F1
#
_cell.length_a   1.000
_cell.length_b   1.000
_cell.length_c   1.000
_cell.angle_alpha   90.00
_cell.angle_beta   90.00
_cell.angle_gamma   90.00
#
_symmetry.space_group_name_H-M   'P 1'
#
loop_
_entity.id
_entity.type
_entity.pdbx_description
1 polymer ?
#
loop_
_entity_poly.entity_id
_entity_poly.type
_entity_poly.pdbx_seq_one_letter_code
_entity_poly.pdbx_strand_id
1 'polypeptide(L)'
;MKVTIDIPDGLWRDAQKLAMREGVTPSALIERGIRRVLSEAKPFKKPSNQPFKLRDGSFKGNGLRPELRDAPWSVIRALAYRD
;
A
#
# COMPACT_ATOMS: atom_id res chain seq x y z
N MET A 1 16.51 2.58 9.93
CA MET A 1 16.12 3.75 10.74
C MET A 1 16.48 3.45 12.19
N LYS A 2 17.04 4.41 12.94
CA LYS A 2 17.26 4.27 14.39
C LYS A 2 16.02 4.74 15.13
N VAL A 3 15.51 3.92 16.04
CA VAL A 3 14.34 4.23 16.87
C VAL A 3 14.75 4.11 18.32
N THR A 4 14.37 5.07 19.15
CA THR A 4 14.50 5.03 20.61
C THR A 4 13.11 4.82 21.18
N ILE A 5 12.92 3.78 21.98
CA ILE A 5 11.66 3.43 22.63
C ILE A 5 11.92 3.22 24.12
N ASP A 6 10.96 3.59 24.95
CA ASP A 6 10.99 3.32 26.38
C ASP A 6 10.45 1.90 26.65
N ILE A 7 11.18 1.11 27.41
CA ILE A 7 10.86 -0.29 27.71
C ILE A 7 11.14 -0.53 29.20
N PRO A 8 10.22 -1.14 29.97
CA PRO A 8 10.48 -1.53 31.34
C PRO A 8 11.70 -2.45 31.46
N ASP A 9 12.58 -2.20 32.44
CA ASP A 9 13.82 -2.96 32.64
C ASP A 9 13.61 -4.47 32.72
N GLY A 10 12.54 -4.91 33.39
CA GLY A 10 12.21 -6.34 33.51
C GLY A 10 11.95 -6.98 32.15
N LEU A 11 11.18 -6.31 31.28
CA LEU A 11 10.87 -6.77 29.94
C LEU A 11 12.13 -6.81 29.06
N TRP A 12 13.00 -5.81 29.19
CA TRP A 12 14.27 -5.79 28.46
C TRP A 12 15.18 -6.96 28.85
N ARG A 13 15.30 -7.27 30.15
CA ARG A 13 16.09 -8.41 30.63
C ARG A 13 15.58 -9.73 30.08
N ASP A 14 14.27 -9.93 30.03
CA ASP A 14 13.69 -11.17 29.52
C ASP A 14 13.86 -11.29 27.99
N ALA A 15 13.75 -10.17 27.26
CA ALA A 15 14.07 -10.12 25.84
C ALA A 15 15.55 -10.49 25.57
N GLN A 16 16.49 -10.01 26.39
CA GLN A 16 17.91 -10.35 26.28
C GLN A 16 18.15 -11.86 26.51
N LYS A 17 17.58 -12.43 27.56
CA LYS A 17 17.70 -13.88 27.84
C LYS A 17 17.17 -14.72 26.68
N LEU A 18 16.02 -14.35 26.12
CA LEU A 18 15.43 -15.05 24.97
C LEU A 18 16.32 -14.92 23.73
N ALA A 19 16.82 -13.73 23.45
CA ALA A 19 17.71 -13.47 22.32
C ALA A 19 19.01 -14.29 22.42
N MET A 20 19.61 -14.37 23.61
CA MET A 20 20.79 -15.21 23.88
C MET A 20 20.49 -16.69 23.65
N ARG A 21 19.35 -17.18 24.16
CA ARG A 21 18.93 -18.58 24.00
C ARG A 21 18.72 -18.95 22.53
N GLU A 22 18.20 -18.03 21.72
CA GLU A 22 17.95 -18.23 20.29
C GLU A 22 19.14 -17.86 19.39
N GLY A 23 20.26 -17.38 19.96
CA GLY A 23 21.43 -16.96 19.18
C GLY A 23 21.18 -15.74 18.29
N VAL A 24 20.31 -14.83 18.71
CA VAL A 24 19.91 -13.64 17.92
C VAL A 24 20.11 -12.35 18.71
N THR A 25 20.01 -11.21 18.02
CA THR A 25 20.10 -9.91 18.69
C THR A 25 18.75 -9.51 19.31
N PRO A 26 18.75 -8.74 20.41
CA PRO A 26 17.52 -8.17 20.97
C PRO A 26 16.72 -7.36 19.94
N SER A 27 17.41 -6.63 19.05
CA SER A 27 16.76 -5.89 17.95
C SER A 27 16.02 -6.81 16.97
N ALA A 28 16.59 -7.98 16.63
CA ALA A 28 15.92 -8.95 15.78
C ALA A 28 14.66 -9.54 16.45
N LEU A 29 14.72 -9.75 17.77
CA LEU A 29 13.55 -10.19 18.55
C LEU A 29 12.43 -9.12 18.55
N ILE A 30 12.80 -7.84 18.74
CA ILE A 30 11.87 -6.71 18.66
C ILE A 30 11.24 -6.62 17.27
N GLU A 31 12.04 -6.72 16.20
CA GLU A 31 11.52 -6.67 14.82
C GLU A 31 10.50 -7.79 14.57
N ARG A 32 10.80 -9.02 15.00
CA ARG A 32 9.87 -10.15 14.90
C ARG A 32 8.55 -9.86 15.62
N GLY A 33 8.63 -9.30 16.83
CA GLY A 33 7.45 -8.90 17.60
C GLY A 33 6.59 -7.87 16.86
N ILE A 34 7.22 -6.80 16.36
CA ILE A 34 6.52 -5.74 15.60
C ILE A 34 5.88 -6.34 14.34
N ARG A 35 6.61 -7.16 13.57
CA ARG A 35 6.10 -7.78 12.35
C ARG A 35 4.89 -8.67 12.63
N ARG A 36 4.95 -9.45 13.72
CA ARG A 36 3.84 -10.30 14.16
C ARG A 36 2.61 -9.46 14.48
N VAL A 37 2.74 -8.43 15.31
CA VAL A 37 1.64 -7.54 15.67
C VAL A 37 1.04 -6.87 14.43
N LEU A 38 1.86 -6.38 13.50
CA LEU A 38 1.40 -5.78 12.24
C LEU A 38 0.67 -6.77 11.33
N SER A 39 1.04 -8.06 11.36
CA SER A 39 0.37 -9.10 10.58
C SER A 39 -0.98 -9.51 11.17
N GLU A 40 -1.07 -9.55 12.51
CA GLU A 40 -2.27 -9.88 13.26
C GLU A 40 -3.27 -8.71 13.23
N ALA A 41 -2.75 -7.48 13.32
CA ALA A 41 -3.52 -6.25 13.22
C ALA A 41 -3.94 -5.95 11.76
N LYS A 42 -4.60 -6.89 11.07
CA LYS A 42 -5.25 -6.69 9.75
C LYS A 42 -5.85 -5.28 9.52
N PRO A 43 -6.50 -4.59 10.49
CA PRO A 43 -6.96 -3.20 10.29
C PRO A 43 -5.85 -2.13 10.14
N PHE A 44 -4.62 -2.35 10.63
CA PHE A 44 -3.48 -1.43 10.46
C PHE A 44 -2.92 -1.49 9.03
N LYS A 45 -3.03 -2.66 8.39
CA LYS A 45 -3.01 -2.82 6.93
C LYS A 45 -4.44 -2.73 6.39
N LYS A 46 -5.16 -1.63 6.62
CA LYS A 46 -6.21 -1.27 5.67
C LYS A 46 -5.48 -0.72 4.43
N PRO A 47 -5.44 -1.43 3.27
CA PRO A 47 -5.83 -0.69 2.08
C PRO A 47 -7.20 -0.11 2.44
N SER A 48 -7.46 1.16 2.17
CA SER A 48 -8.83 1.66 2.23
C SER A 48 -9.73 0.58 1.63
N ASN A 49 -10.63 0.00 2.41
CA ASN A 49 -11.57 -1.01 1.92
C ASN A 49 -12.56 -0.39 0.92
N GLN A 50 -12.31 0.84 0.48
CA GLN A 50 -12.84 1.37 -0.76
C GLN A 50 -12.11 0.65 -1.90
N PRO A 51 -12.79 -0.21 -2.67
CA PRO A 51 -12.29 -0.57 -3.98
C PRO A 51 -11.86 0.70 -4.72
N PHE A 52 -10.79 0.60 -5.51
CA PHE A 52 -10.36 1.69 -6.37
C PHE A 52 -11.59 2.21 -7.13
N LYS A 53 -11.98 3.45 -6.83
CA LYS A 53 -13.07 4.14 -7.52
C LYS A 53 -12.43 5.04 -8.56
N LEU A 54 -12.48 4.63 -9.83
CA LEU A 54 -12.07 5.51 -10.93
C LEU A 54 -12.94 6.77 -10.85
N ARG A 55 -12.30 7.94 -10.86
CA ARG A 55 -13.02 9.21 -10.96
C ARG A 55 -13.84 9.17 -12.25
N ASP A 56 -15.07 9.66 -12.18
CA ASP A 56 -15.86 9.87 -13.39
C ASP A 56 -15.08 10.81 -14.32
N GLY A 57 -14.60 10.23 -15.42
CA GLY A 57 -13.86 10.89 -16.49
C GLY A 57 -14.74 11.11 -17.73
N SER A 58 -16.05 10.88 -17.62
CA SER A 58 -16.97 11.18 -18.70
C SER A 58 -16.94 12.68 -19.02
N PHE A 59 -16.92 12.98 -20.32
CA PHE A 59 -17.18 14.32 -20.80
C PHE A 59 -18.71 14.50 -20.93
N LYS A 60 -19.23 15.72 -20.80
CA LYS A 60 -20.68 16.02 -20.83
C LYS A 60 -21.42 15.68 -22.15
N GLY A 61 -20.77 14.98 -23.09
CA GLY A 61 -21.33 14.59 -24.37
C GLY A 61 -21.93 13.18 -24.36
N ASN A 62 -22.74 12.88 -25.38
CA ASN A 62 -23.41 11.57 -25.55
C ASN A 62 -22.53 10.54 -26.27
N GLY A 63 -21.22 10.54 -26.02
CA GLY A 63 -20.25 9.66 -26.68
C GLY A 63 -19.62 10.25 -27.94
N LEU A 64 -19.25 9.39 -28.89
CA LEU A 64 -18.59 9.78 -30.13
C LEU A 64 -19.52 10.55 -31.07
N ARG A 65 -18.95 11.48 -31.85
CA ARG A 65 -19.67 12.16 -32.93
C ARG A 65 -20.24 11.11 -33.91
N PRO A 66 -21.44 11.31 -34.48
CA PRO A 66 -22.04 10.36 -35.42
C PRO A 66 -21.11 9.99 -36.57
N GLU A 67 -20.34 10.96 -37.07
CA GLU A 67 -19.38 10.79 -38.17
C GLU A 67 -18.21 9.84 -37.83
N LEU A 68 -17.98 9.57 -36.54
CA LEU A 68 -16.86 8.75 -36.05
C LEU A 68 -17.31 7.38 -35.52
N ARG A 69 -18.59 7.03 -35.63
CA ARG A 69 -19.13 5.78 -35.07
C ARG A 69 -18.49 4.53 -35.69
N ASP A 70 -18.27 4.54 -37.00
CA ASP A 70 -17.68 3.43 -37.76
C ASP A 70 -16.25 3.75 -38.26
N ALA A 71 -15.66 4.83 -37.74
CA ALA A 71 -14.32 5.24 -38.15
C ALA A 71 -13.25 4.31 -37.55
N PRO A 72 -12.18 4.00 -38.29
CA PRO A 72 -11.06 3.23 -37.74
C PRO A 72 -10.37 4.03 -36.63
N TRP A 73 -9.82 3.31 -35.65
CA TRP A 73 -9.14 3.90 -34.49
C TRP A 73 -8.03 4.89 -34.87
N SER A 74 -7.33 4.65 -35.98
CA SER A 74 -6.28 5.55 -36.49
C SER A 74 -6.79 6.96 -36.78
N VAL A 75 -8.00 7.08 -37.34
CA VAL A 75 -8.64 8.37 -37.67
C VAL A 75 -9.07 9.08 -36.39
N ILE A 76 -9.69 8.36 -35.45
CA ILE A 76 -10.12 8.92 -34.15
C ILE A 76 -8.90 9.46 -33.38
N ARG A 77 -7.80 8.69 -33.33
CA ARG A 77 -6.55 9.10 -32.67
C ARG A 77 -5.95 10.34 -33.34
N ALA A 78 -5.89 10.39 -34.66
CA ALA A 78 -5.32 11.55 -35.37
C ALA A 78 -6.10 12.84 -35.09
N LEU A 79 -7.43 12.77 -34.96
CA LEU A 79 -8.26 13.93 -34.64
C LEU A 79 -8.12 14.40 -33.18
N ALA A 80 -7.93 13.48 -32.23
CA ALA A 80 -7.83 13.81 -30.81
C ALA A 80 -6.53 14.54 -30.42
N TYR A 81 -5.47 14.40 -31.23
CA TYR A 81 -4.16 15.02 -31.02
C TYR A 81 -3.82 16.06 -32.08
N ARG A 82 -4.84 16.61 -32.76
CA ARG A 82 -4.67 17.73 -33.69
C ARG A 82 -4.72 19.04 -32.89
N ASP A 83 -3.78 19.95 -33.16
CA ASP A 83 -3.58 21.22 -32.44
C ASP A 83 -4.82 22.12 -32.41
#